data_AF-A0A915PGL7-F1
#
_entry.id   AF-A0A915PGL7-F1
#
_cell.length_a   1.000
_cell.length_b   1.000
_cell.length_c   1.000
_cell.angle_alpha   90.00
_cell.angle_beta   90.00
_cell.angle_gamma   90.00
#
_symmetry.space_group_name_H-M   'P 1'
#
loop_
_entity.id
_entity.type
_entity.pdbx_description
1 polymer ?
#
loop_
_entity_poly.entity_id
_entity_poly.type
_entity_poly.pdbx_seq_one_letter_code
_entity_poly.pdbx_strand_id
1 'polypeptide(L)' 'MRIVCIGCAPTTLGFAYRLNEIIKEGIEDVDDIELIVLEKEMKPGGLSGTIRDEHGFLWDMGGHITFSHNFPYYEKGLK' A
#
# COMPACT_ATOMS: atom_id res chain seq x y z
N MET A 1 -18.10 3.19 10.67
CA MET A 1 -16.87 3.66 11.37
C MET A 1 -15.93 4.30 10.35
N ARG A 2 -15.26 5.41 10.68
CA ARG A 2 -14.28 6.03 9.77
C ARG A 2 -12.85 5.81 10.27
N ILE A 3 -11.98 5.33 9.38
CA ILE A 3 -10.56 5.12 9.64
C ILE A 3 -9.78 6.08 8.75
N VAL A 4 -8.88 6.86 9.33
CA VAL A 4 -8.02 7.80 8.60
C VAL A 4 -6.58 7.33 8.71
N CYS A 5 -5.95 7.05 7.58
CA CYS A 5 -4.53 6.74 7.48
C CYS A 5 -3.77 7.94 6.91
N ILE A 6 -2.65 8.30 7.53
CA ILE A 6 -1.75 9.36 7.05
C ILE A 6 -0.52 8.69 6.44
N GLY A 7 -0.30 8.95 5.15
CA GLY A 7 0.69 8.30 4.31
C GLY A 7 0.12 7.12 3.52
N CYS A 8 0.51 6.99 2.26
CA CYS A 8 0.13 5.93 1.32
C CYS A 8 1.37 5.10 0.90
N ALA A 9 2.18 4.74 1.90
CA ALA A 9 3.32 3.83 1.79
C ALA A 9 2.88 2.35 1.91
N PRO A 10 3.77 1.36 1.70
CA PRO A 10 3.41 -0.06 1.76
C PRO A 10 2.63 -0.50 3.01
N THR A 11 2.88 0.12 4.16
CA THR A 11 2.13 -0.16 5.40
C THR A 11 0.63 0.14 5.26
N THR A 12 0.27 1.34 4.80
CA THR A 12 -1.13 1.72 4.60
C THR A 12 -1.76 0.95 3.45
N LEU A 13 -1.00 0.71 2.38
CA LEU A 13 -1.48 -0.09 1.25
C LEU A 13 -1.79 -1.54 1.68
N GLY A 14 -0.96 -2.14 2.53
CA GLY A 14 -1.22 -3.46 3.09
C GLY A 14 -2.45 -3.50 3.99
N PHE A 15 -2.65 -2.48 4.82
CA PHE A 15 -3.87 -2.32 5.61
C PHE A 15 -5.11 -2.21 4.72
N ALA A 16 -5.09 -1.32 3.72
CA ALA A 16 -6.18 -1.14 2.77
C ALA A 16 -6.48 -2.43 1.98
N TYR A 17 -5.44 -3.17 1.58
CA TYR A 17 -5.56 -4.46 0.92
C TYR A 17 -6.30 -5.47 1.81
N ARG A 18 -5.90 -5.61 3.08
CA ARG A 18 -6.55 -6.53 4.01
C ARG A 18 -7.99 -6.12 4.32
N LEU A 19 -8.24 -4.84 4.51
CA LEU A 19 -9.60 -4.33 4.75
C LEU A 19 -10.52 -4.65 3.57
N ASN A 20 -10.05 -4.46 2.34
CA ASN A 20 -10.80 -4.79 1.13
C ASN A 20 -11.06 -6.30 1.00
N GLU A 21 -10.15 -7.17 1.43
CA GLU A 21 -10.42 -8.61 1.49
C GLU A 21 -11.53 -8.94 2.47
N ILE A 22 -11.47 -8.41 3.69
CA ILE A 22 -12.48 -8.64 4.74
C ILE A 22 -13.88 -8.21 4.26
N ILE A 23 -13.97 -7.05 3.61
CA ILE A 23 -15.24 -6.56 3.02
C ILE A 23 -15.75 -7.53 1.95
N LYS A 24 -14.86 -8.02 1.06
CA LYS A 24 -15.24 -8.99 0.01
C LYS A 24 -15.63 -10.36 0.55
N GLU A 25 -15.03 -10.78 1.66
CA GLU A 25 -15.36 -12.03 2.37
C GLU A 25 -16.74 -11.94 3.06
N GLY A 26 -17.35 -10.75 3.16
CA GLY A 26 -18.68 -10.55 3.74
C GLY A 26 -18.72 -10.82 5.25
N ILE A 27 -17.60 -10.57 5.94
CA ILE A 27 -17.53 -10.69 7.41
C ILE A 27 -18.45 -9.63 8.02
N GLU A 28 -19.27 -10.01 8.99
CA GLU A 28 -20.26 -9.12 9.64
C GLU A 28 -19.59 -7.85 10.24
N ASP A 29 -20.36 -6.77 10.36
CA ASP A 29 -19.98 -5.47 10.97
C ASP A 29 -18.93 -4.61 10.23
N VAL A 30 -18.68 -4.85 8.94
CA VAL A 30 -17.72 -4.05 8.14
C VAL A 30 -18.33 -3.20 7.02
N ASP A 31 -19.63 -3.31 6.78
CA ASP A 31 -20.33 -2.63 5.68
C ASP A 31 -20.31 -1.09 5.81
N ASP A 32 -20.21 -0.59 7.04
CA ASP A 32 -20.20 0.84 7.35
C ASP A 32 -18.78 1.40 7.54
N ILE A 33 -17.72 0.68 7.15
CA ILE A 33 -16.34 1.16 7.27
C ILE A 33 -15.97 2.06 6.09
N GLU A 34 -15.58 3.29 6.40
CA GLU A 34 -14.99 4.22 5.45
C GLU A 34 -13.50 4.40 5.73
N LEU A 35 -12.66 4.07 4.73
CA LEU A 35 -11.23 4.30 4.78
C LEU A 35 -10.87 5.57 4.00
N ILE A 36 -10.26 6.54 4.68
CA ILE A 36 -9.66 7.73 4.07
C ILE A 36 -8.14 7.63 4.18
N VAL A 37 -7.46 7.68 3.05
CA VAL A 37 -5.99 7.73 2.99
C VAL A 37 -5.57 9.12 2.54
N LEU A 38 -4.73 9.78 3.35
CA LEU A 38 -4.18 11.10 3.06
C LEU A 38 -2.69 10.96 2.77
N GLU A 39 -2.27 11.24 1.54
CA GLU A 39 -0.87 11.28 1.13
C GLU A 39 -0.51 12.69 0.69
N LYS A 40 0.65 13.16 1.13
CA LYS A 40 1.18 14.48 0.76
C LYS A 40 1.69 14.44 -0.68
N GLU A 41 2.32 13.34 -1.07
CA GLU A 41 2.93 13.17 -2.38
C GLU A 41 1.89 12.81 -3.46
N MET A 42 2.21 13.12 -4.72
CA MET A 42 1.31 12.86 -5.86
C MET A 42 1.17 11.37 -6.20
N LYS A 43 2.07 10.53 -5.71
CA LYS A 43 2.11 9.09 -5.99
C LYS A 43 2.24 8.31 -4.68
N PRO A 44 1.56 7.16 -4.56
CA PRO A 44 1.75 6.26 -3.43
C PRO A 44 3.12 5.58 -3.50
N GLY A 45 3.53 4.98 -2.39
CA GLY A 45 4.74 4.17 -2.29
C GLY A 45 5.73 4.66 -1.23
N GLY A 46 5.64 5.93 -0.81
CA GLY A 46 6.56 6.50 0.18
C GLY A 46 8.02 6.26 -0.23
N LEU A 47 8.83 5.71 0.69
CA LEU A 47 10.23 5.38 0.40
C LEU A 47 10.41 4.28 -0.66
N SER A 48 9.41 3.43 -0.89
CA SER A 48 9.44 2.40 -1.93
C SER A 48 9.07 2.92 -3.33
N GLY A 49 8.99 4.24 -3.50
CA GLY A 49 8.73 4.87 -4.78
C GLY A 49 9.97 4.99 -5.67
N THR A 50 9.72 4.98 -6.97
CA THR A 50 10.71 5.28 -8.01
C THR A 50 10.40 6.64 -8.64
N ILE A 51 11.43 7.49 -8.78
CA ILE A 51 11.35 8.76 -9.51
C ILE A 51 12.06 8.66 -10.86
N ARG A 52 11.61 9.45 -11.83
CA ARG A 52 12.27 9.61 -13.12
C ARG A 52 12.94 10.98 -13.17
N ASP A 53 14.22 11.03 -13.51
CA ASP A 53 14.92 12.31 -13.67
C ASP A 53 14.66 12.94 -15.05
N GLU A 54 15.21 14.13 -15.27
CA GLU A 54 15.06 14.90 -16.50
C GLU A 54 15.73 14.25 -17.72
N HIS A 55 16.70 13.37 -17.50
CA HIS A 55 17.39 12.61 -18.55
C HIS A 55 16.71 11.27 -18.85
N GLY A 56 15.66 10.94 -18.09
CA GLY A 56 14.83 9.77 -18.29
C GLY A 56 15.27 8.52 -17.52
N PHE A 57 16.28 8.60 -16.65
CA PHE A 57 16.70 7.51 -15.78
C PHE A 57 15.76 7.34 -14.59
N LEU A 58 15.71 6.12 -14.05
CA LEU A 58 14.87 5.75 -12.92
C LEU A 58 15.71 5.58 -11.65
N TRP A 59 15.23 6.15 -10.55
CA TRP A 59 15.91 6.15 -9.26
C TRP A 59 14.97 5.75 -8.13
N ASP A 60 15.40 4.76 -7.35
CA ASP A 60 14.78 4.41 -6.09
C ASP A 60 15.46 5.15 -4.92
N MET A 61 14.76 5.26 -3.79
CA MET A 61 15.30 5.84 -2.56
C MET A 61 16.19 4.83 -1.80
N GLY A 62 17.41 4.59 -2.28
CA GLY A 62 18.41 3.75 -1.61
C GLY A 62 18.51 2.30 -2.10
N GLY A 63 17.88 1.98 -3.25
CA GLY A 63 17.89 0.67 -3.88
C GLY A 63 16.98 -0.34 -3.15
N HIS A 64 15.86 -0.71 -3.76
CA HIS A 64 14.92 -1.65 -3.16
C HIS A 64 15.11 -3.06 -3.72
N ILE A 65 15.18 -4.04 -2.81
CA ILE A 65 15.11 -5.46 -3.15
C ILE A 65 13.96 -6.06 -2.34
N THR A 66 12.99 -6.65 -3.03
CA THR A 66 11.96 -7.45 -2.37
C THR A 66 12.49 -8.86 -2.17
N PHE A 67 12.57 -9.32 -0.93
CA PHE A 67 12.83 -10.70 -0.58
C PHE A 67 11.67 -11.23 0.26
N SER A 68 11.11 -12.37 -0.14
CA SER A 68 10.06 -13.06 0.62
C SER A 68 10.72 -14.13 1.48
N HIS A 69 10.41 -14.16 2.77
CA HIS A 69 10.82 -15.25 3.67
C HIS A 69 9.78 -16.37 3.68
N ASN A 70 9.23 -16.74 2.52
CA ASN A 70 8.03 -17.58 2.40
C ASN A 70 6.84 -16.98 3.17
N PHE A 71 6.51 -15.71 2.92
CA PHE A 71 5.30 -15.07 3.46
C PHE A 71 4.20 -15.07 2.39
N PRO A 72 3.28 -16.06 2.37
CA PRO A 72 2.35 -16.23 1.25
C PRO A 72 1.39 -15.05 1.08
N TYR A 73 1.08 -14.37 2.18
CA TYR A 73 0.20 -13.20 2.16
C TYR A 73 0.85 -12.00 1.46
N TYR A 74 2.13 -11.74 1.74
CA TYR A 74 2.89 -10.70 1.06
C TYR A 74 3.02 -11.00 -0.44
N GLU A 75 3.33 -12.25 -0.79
CA GLU A 75 3.43 -12.68 -2.19
C GLU A 75 2.10 -12.57 -2.95
N LYS A 76 0.97 -12.83 -2.28
CA LYS A 76 -0.36 -12.62 -2.84
C LYS A 76 -0.62 -11.14 -3.12
N GLY A 77 -0.19 -10.25 -2.21
CA GLY A 77 -0.36 -8.80 -2.34
C GLY A 77 0.53 -8.12 -3.38
N LEU A 78 1.55 -8.81 -3.90
CA LEU A 78 2.44 -8.30 -4.96
C LEU A 78 1.99 -8.63 -6.39
N LYS A 79 0.95 -9.44 -6.57
CA LYS A 79 0.42 -9.87 -7.88
C LYS A 79 -0.78 -9.04 -8.29
#